data_AF-A0A820N3D3-F1
#
_entry.id   AF-A0A820N3D3-F1
#
_cell.length_a   1.000
_cell.length_b   1.000
_cell.length_c   1.000
_cell.angle_alpha   90.00
_cell.angle_beta   90.00
_cell.angle_gamma   90.00
#
_symmetry.space_group_name_H-M   'P 1'
#
loop_
_entity.id
_entity.type
_entity.pdbx_description
1 polymer ?
#
loop_
_entity_poly.entity_id
_entity_poly.type
_entity_poly.pdbx_seq_one_letter_code
_entity_poly.pdbx_strand_id
1 'polypeptide(L)'
;MKTVTNTSFIHFSCILTDVLLKILLSFGDWLYACVAIERTLAATQGIHFNQSKSKYIAKYVIPIILLLISVSYIHDPISRRILHDDDDNNEQRTWCILEYSTTLKKYDKFINLFHFLTPFIINILSAICITIQVFRIRSKTKKKSAYKKLLYAQIQQNKHLLI
;
A
#
# COMPACT_ATOMS: atom_id res chain seq x y z
N MET A 1 -23.17 -31.91 25.62
CA MET A 1 -21.73 -31.65 25.45
C MET A 1 -21.51 -30.16 25.70
N LYS A 2 -21.00 -29.76 26.87
CA LYS A 2 -20.77 -28.35 27.22
C LYS A 2 -19.37 -27.95 26.76
N THR A 3 -19.28 -27.29 25.61
CA THR A 3 -18.04 -26.64 25.17
C THR A 3 -18.32 -25.16 24.95
N VAL A 4 -18.48 -24.42 26.04
CA VAL A 4 -18.30 -22.96 26.05
C VAL A 4 -17.23 -22.65 27.08
N THR A 5 -15.98 -22.79 26.65
CA THR A 5 -14.82 -22.45 27.46
C THR A 5 -14.58 -20.95 27.31
N ASN A 6 -15.08 -20.19 28.28
CA ASN A 6 -14.83 -18.75 28.49
C ASN A 6 -15.36 -17.79 27.40
N THR A 7 -16.55 -17.21 27.60
CA THR A 7 -17.12 -16.13 26.76
C THR A 7 -16.14 -14.97 26.54
N SER A 8 -15.31 -14.64 27.54
CA SER A 8 -14.25 -13.63 27.44
C SER A 8 -13.16 -13.99 26.44
N PHE A 9 -12.83 -15.27 26.29
CA PHE A 9 -11.84 -15.74 25.31
C PHE A 9 -12.39 -15.60 23.88
N ILE A 10 -13.66 -15.96 23.68
CA ILE A 10 -14.35 -15.81 22.38
C ILE A 10 -14.45 -14.33 22.01
N HIS A 11 -14.77 -13.46 22.97
CA HIS A 11 -14.81 -12.01 22.78
C HIS A 11 -13.46 -11.44 22.31
N PHE A 12 -12.41 -11.78 23.06
CA PHE A 12 -11.07 -11.31 22.79
C PHE A 12 -10.58 -11.80 21.43
N SER A 13 -10.84 -13.08 21.11
CA SER A 13 -10.47 -13.67 19.83
C SER A 13 -11.18 -12.99 18.67
N CYS A 14 -12.48 -12.71 18.79
CA CYS A 14 -13.20 -11.96 17.75
C CYS A 14 -12.60 -10.57 17.51
N ILE A 15 -12.46 -9.78 18.58
CA ILE A 15 -11.93 -8.42 18.47
C ILE A 15 -10.52 -8.45 17.87
N LEU A 16 -9.67 -9.34 18.38
CA LEU A 16 -8.30 -9.44 17.94
C LEU A 16 -8.22 -9.80 16.46
N THR A 17 -8.93 -10.84 16.01
CA THR A 17 -8.84 -11.30 14.62
C THR A 17 -9.28 -10.22 13.63
N ASP A 18 -10.44 -9.59 13.84
CA ASP A 18 -10.95 -8.60 12.89
C ASP A 18 -10.12 -7.31 12.89
N VAL A 19 -9.77 -6.80 14.08
CA VAL A 19 -8.98 -5.56 14.18
C VAL A 19 -7.57 -5.79 13.62
N LEU A 20 -6.96 -6.93 13.92
CA LEU A 20 -5.66 -7.31 13.37
C LEU A 20 -5.73 -7.44 11.85
N LEU A 21 -6.78 -8.06 11.31
CA LEU A 21 -6.97 -8.18 9.86
C LEU A 21 -7.05 -6.80 9.19
N LYS A 22 -7.84 -5.86 9.72
CA LYS A 22 -7.96 -4.49 9.19
C LYS A 22 -6.62 -3.75 9.24
N ILE A 23 -5.90 -3.85 10.36
CA ILE A 23 -4.59 -3.22 10.53
C ILE A 23 -3.58 -3.80 9.55
N LEU A 24 -3.47 -5.13 9.46
CA LEU A 24 -2.51 -5.80 8.57
C LEU A 24 -2.79 -5.52 7.09
N LEU A 25 -4.06 -5.53 6.68
CA LEU A 25 -4.46 -5.22 5.31
C LEU A 25 -4.08 -3.78 4.94
N SER A 26 -4.49 -2.82 5.77
CA SER A 26 -4.16 -1.41 5.55
C SER A 26 -2.64 -1.18 5.58
N PHE A 27 -1.93 -1.86 6.48
CA PHE A 27 -0.48 -1.78 6.57
C PHE A 27 0.18 -2.27 5.28
N GLY A 28 -0.28 -3.40 4.74
CA GLY A 28 0.14 -3.89 3.43
C GLY A 28 -0.05 -2.85 2.33
N ASP A 29 -1.23 -2.24 2.23
CA ASP A 29 -1.53 -1.21 1.22
C ASP A 29 -0.59 -0.01 1.32
N TRP A 30 -0.35 0.49 2.53
CA TRP A 30 0.59 1.58 2.76
C TRP A 30 2.04 1.21 2.44
N LEU A 31 2.46 -0.02 2.72
CA LEU A 31 3.78 -0.51 2.29
C LEU A 31 3.89 -0.60 0.78
N TYR A 32 2.85 -1.08 0.08
CA TYR A 32 2.83 -1.08 -1.39
C TYR A 32 2.95 0.34 -1.96
N ALA A 33 2.25 1.31 -1.37
CA ALA A 33 2.38 2.72 -1.74
C ALA A 33 3.81 3.25 -1.51
N CYS A 34 4.42 2.95 -0.37
CA CYS A 34 5.81 3.33 -0.06
C CYS A 34 6.79 2.73 -1.09
N VAL A 35 6.63 1.45 -1.43
CA VAL A 35 7.44 0.78 -2.45
C VAL A 35 7.23 1.42 -3.83
N ALA A 36 6.00 1.79 -4.19
CA ALA A 36 5.73 2.48 -5.45
C ALA A 36 6.41 3.86 -5.54
N ILE A 37 6.40 4.61 -4.44
CA ILE A 37 7.13 5.89 -4.32
C ILE A 37 8.63 5.66 -4.46
N GLU A 38 9.20 4.71 -3.72
CA GLU A 38 10.63 4.40 -3.80
C GLU A 38 11.06 4.01 -5.22
N ARG A 39 10.27 3.15 -5.89
CA ARG A 39 10.52 2.78 -7.29
C ARG A 39 10.47 3.98 -8.23
N THR A 40 9.54 4.91 -7.99
CA THR A 40 9.43 6.14 -8.77
C THR A 40 10.64 7.06 -8.55
N LEU A 41 11.10 7.19 -7.30
CA LEU A 41 12.31 7.95 -6.95
C LEU A 41 13.56 7.32 -7.56
N ALA A 42 13.72 6.00 -7.48
CA ALA A 42 14.82 5.29 -8.11
C ALA A 42 14.83 5.48 -9.63
N ALA A 43 13.66 5.40 -10.29
CA ALA A 43 13.55 5.60 -11.73
C ALA A 43 13.82 7.06 -12.16
N THR A 44 13.50 8.04 -11.33
CA THR A 44 13.69 9.47 -11.64
C THR A 44 15.10 9.97 -11.30
N GLN A 45 15.69 9.50 -10.19
CA GLN A 45 17.03 9.90 -9.75
C GLN A 45 18.15 9.09 -10.42
N GLY A 46 17.86 7.88 -10.91
CA GLY A 46 18.83 7.03 -11.59
C GLY A 46 20.08 6.82 -10.75
N ILE A 47 21.24 7.28 -11.26
CA ILE A 47 22.54 7.13 -10.60
C ILE A 47 22.67 7.88 -9.26
N HIS A 48 21.81 8.88 -9.02
CA HIS A 48 21.83 9.64 -7.77
C HIS A 48 20.98 9.02 -6.67
N PHE A 49 20.28 7.90 -6.94
CA PHE A 49 19.47 7.22 -5.94
C PHE A 49 20.34 6.55 -4.88
N ASN A 50 20.19 6.95 -3.62
CA ASN A 50 20.93 6.37 -2.49
C ASN A 50 20.10 5.32 -1.76
N GLN A 51 20.37 4.05 -2.05
CA GLN A 51 19.68 2.93 -1.44
C GLN A 51 19.91 2.82 0.07
N SER A 52 21.10 3.17 0.57
CA SER A 52 21.42 3.13 2.01
C SER A 52 20.57 4.14 2.78
N LYS A 53 20.39 5.35 2.23
CA LYS A 53 19.48 6.35 2.79
C LYS A 53 18.03 5.89 2.77
N SER A 54 17.59 5.26 1.67
CA SER A 54 16.23 4.71 1.57
C SER A 54 15.97 3.66 2.66
N LYS A 55 16.88 2.69 2.83
CA LYS A 55 16.79 1.66 3.89
C LYS A 55 16.74 2.27 5.29
N TYR A 56 17.56 3.29 5.56
CA TYR A 56 17.55 4.00 6.83
C TYR A 56 16.19 4.65 7.10
N ILE A 57 15.61 5.36 6.11
CA ILE A 57 14.29 5.98 6.24
C ILE A 57 13.20 4.91 6.44
N ALA A 58 13.23 3.82 5.67
CA ALA A 58 12.25 2.74 5.77
C ALA A 58 12.20 2.14 7.19
N LYS A 59 13.35 2.01 7.87
CA LYS A 59 13.41 1.51 9.25
C LYS A 59 12.56 2.31 10.24
N TYR A 60 12.36 3.62 9.99
CA TYR A 60 11.51 4.47 10.82
C TYR A 60 10.09 4.60 10.27
N VAL A 61 9.93 4.69 8.94
CA VAL A 61 8.62 4.85 8.31
C VAL A 61 7.72 3.64 8.55
N ILE A 62 8.25 2.42 8.44
CA ILE A 62 7.48 1.18 8.63
C ILE A 62 6.77 1.14 10.01
N PRO A 63 7.47 1.27 11.17
CA PRO A 63 6.80 1.24 12.46
C PRO A 63 5.88 2.46 12.68
N ILE A 64 6.21 3.63 12.12
CA ILE A 64 5.33 4.82 12.20
C ILE A 64 4.00 4.56 11.48
N ILE A 65 4.04 3.99 10.27
CA ILE A 65 2.81 3.65 9.53
C ILE A 65 1.96 2.67 10.33
N LEU A 66 2.56 1.62 10.88
CA LEU A 66 1.85 0.64 11.69
C LEU A 66 1.17 1.28 12.91
N LEU A 67 1.86 2.19 13.59
CA LEU A 67 1.31 2.94 14.72
C LEU A 67 0.14 3.83 14.28
N LEU A 68 0.29 4.59 13.20
CA LEU A 68 -0.77 5.47 12.69
C LEU A 68 -2.03 4.68 12.30
N ILE A 69 -1.87 3.56 11.60
CA ILE A 69 -2.99 2.68 11.23
C ILE A 69 -3.67 2.12 12.48
N SER A 70 -2.90 1.68 13.47
CA SER A 70 -3.46 1.13 14.71
C SER A 70 -4.31 2.17 15.44
N VAL A 71 -3.83 3.42 15.50
CA VAL A 71 -4.57 4.55 16.10
C VAL A 71 -5.84 4.87 15.30
N SER A 72 -5.78 4.85 13.97
CA SER A 72 -6.96 5.07 13.10
C SER A 72 -8.10 4.09 13.38
N TYR A 73 -7.77 2.82 13.68
CA TYR A 73 -8.74 1.75 13.91
C TYR A 73 -9.13 1.54 15.38
N ILE A 74 -8.66 2.37 16.32
CA ILE A 74 -8.92 2.20 17.76
C ILE A 74 -10.42 2.22 18.14
N HIS A 75 -11.26 2.83 17.30
CA HIS A 75 -12.71 2.89 17.49
C HIS A 75 -13.43 1.55 17.28
N ASP A 76 -12.85 0.65 16.47
CA ASP A 76 -13.40 -0.66 16.12
C ASP A 76 -13.48 -1.61 17.33
N PRO A 77 -12.39 -1.84 18.12
CA PRO A 77 -12.47 -2.72 19.30
C PRO A 77 -13.41 -2.20 20.39
N ILE A 78 -13.56 -0.88 20.53
CA ILE A 78 -14.39 -0.25 21.57
C ILE A 78 -15.90 -0.44 21.28
N SER A 79 -16.27 -0.56 20.01
CA SER A 79 -17.68 -0.59 19.58
C SER A 79 -18.23 -2.01 19.33
N ARG A 80 -17.44 -3.05 19.65
CA ARG A 80 -17.83 -4.45 19.46
C ARG A 80 -18.57 -4.99 20.67
N ARG A 81 -19.66 -5.71 20.42
CA ARG A 81 -20.45 -6.42 21.43
C ARG A 81 -20.67 -7.87 21.02
N ILE A 82 -20.85 -8.73 22.01
CA ILE A 82 -21.28 -10.11 21.82
C ILE A 82 -22.80 -10.17 21.95
N LEU A 83 -23.45 -10.81 20.99
CA LEU A 83 -24.85 -11.19 21.07
C LEU A 83 -24.95 -12.71 21.18
N HIS A 84 -25.74 -13.18 22.14
CA HIS A 84 -26.09 -14.59 22.28
C HIS A 84 -27.44 -14.78 21.59
N ASP A 85 -27.47 -15.60 20.56
CA ASP A 85 -28.69 -16.04 19.89
C ASP A 85 -29.12 -17.34 20.56
N ASP A 86 -30.20 -17.27 21.33
CA ASP A 86 -30.91 -18.45 21.84
C ASP A 86 -32.02 -18.78 20.83
N ASP A 87 -31.68 -19.56 19.80
CA ASP A 87 -32.68 -20.07 18.85
C ASP A 87 -33.52 -21.19 19.51
N ASP A 88 -34.82 -21.27 19.17
CA ASP A 88 -35.81 -22.22 19.75
C ASP A 88 -35.39 -23.71 19.57
N ASN A 89 -34.36 -23.97 18.77
CA ASN A 89 -33.82 -25.29 18.45
C ASN A 89 -32.64 -25.75 19.35
N ASN A 90 -32.41 -25.12 20.51
CA ASN A 90 -31.29 -25.43 21.44
C ASN A 90 -29.88 -25.19 20.88
N GLU A 91 -29.72 -24.44 19.78
CA GLU A 91 -28.40 -24.04 19.28
C GLU A 91 -27.98 -22.68 19.84
N GLN A 92 -27.08 -22.68 20.82
CA GLN A 92 -26.46 -21.45 21.32
C GLN A 92 -25.47 -20.90 20.29
N ARG A 93 -25.82 -19.83 19.58
CA ARG A 93 -24.93 -19.13 18.64
C ARG A 93 -24.42 -17.84 19.27
N THR A 94 -23.12 -17.59 19.16
CA THR A 94 -22.49 -16.37 19.71
C THR A 94 -22.00 -15.51 18.54
N TRP A 95 -22.63 -14.36 18.34
CA TRP A 95 -22.29 -13.41 17.29
C TRP A 95 -21.43 -12.28 17.86
N CYS A 96 -20.44 -11.84 17.09
CA CYS A 96 -19.65 -10.68 17.40
C CYS A 96 -20.04 -9.56 16.43
N ILE A 97 -20.79 -8.57 16.92
CA ILE A 97 -21.45 -7.58 16.08
C ILE A 97 -20.90 -6.18 16.40
N LEU A 98 -20.77 -5.38 15.34
CA LEU A 98 -20.36 -3.98 15.42
C LEU A 98 -21.57 -3.09 15.67
N GLU A 99 -21.59 -2.44 16.83
CA GLU A 99 -22.65 -1.51 17.20
C GLU A 99 -22.11 -0.07 17.25
N TYR A 100 -21.91 0.50 16.07
CA TYR A 100 -21.46 1.88 15.96
C TYR A 100 -22.59 2.89 16.15
N SER A 101 -22.31 3.98 16.88
CA SER A 101 -23.12 5.19 16.83
C SER A 101 -23.13 5.79 15.42
N THR A 102 -24.08 6.66 15.10
CA THR A 102 -24.19 7.30 13.78
C THR A 102 -22.91 8.05 13.37
N THR A 103 -22.26 8.71 14.32
CA THR A 103 -20.97 9.40 14.12
C THR A 103 -19.85 8.40 13.84
N LEU A 104 -19.76 7.32 14.62
CA LEU A 104 -18.73 6.29 14.43
C LEU A 104 -18.90 5.55 13.10
N LYS A 105 -20.14 5.32 12.64
CA LYS A 105 -20.41 4.75 11.30
C LYS A 105 -19.86 5.63 10.18
N LYS A 106 -19.98 6.96 10.30
CA LYS A 106 -19.43 7.90 9.32
C LYS A 106 -17.90 7.87 9.34
N TYR A 107 -17.31 7.87 10.54
CA TYR A 107 -15.87 7.78 10.71
C TYR A 107 -15.28 6.46 10.18
N ASP A 108 -15.89 5.31 10.50
CA ASP A 108 -15.47 3.99 10.01
C ASP A 108 -15.48 3.93 8.47
N LYS A 109 -16.54 4.45 7.84
CA LYS A 109 -16.60 4.55 6.37
C LYS A 109 -15.49 5.45 5.81
N PHE A 110 -15.29 6.61 6.43
CA PHE A 110 -14.27 7.56 6.00
C PHE A 110 -12.86 6.97 6.12
N ILE A 111 -12.54 6.35 7.25
CA ILE A 111 -11.19 5.82 7.52
C ILE A 111 -10.88 4.62 6.64
N ASN A 112 -11.87 3.72 6.42
CA ASN A 112 -11.74 2.62 5.47
C ASN A 112 -11.53 3.13 4.04
N LEU A 113 -12.31 4.12 3.61
CA LEU A 113 -12.12 4.74 2.30
C LEU A 113 -10.75 5.39 2.17
N PHE A 114 -10.28 6.09 3.21
CA PHE A 114 -8.99 6.76 3.22
C PHE A 114 -7.82 5.76 3.11
N HIS A 115 -7.82 4.70 3.92
CA HIS A 115 -6.76 3.69 3.91
C HIS A 115 -6.75 2.86 2.63
N PHE A 116 -7.88 2.73 1.93
CA PHE A 116 -7.95 2.07 0.62
C PHE A 116 -7.55 3.01 -0.53
N LEU A 117 -8.18 4.19 -0.61
CA LEU A 117 -8.08 5.07 -1.77
C LEU A 117 -6.72 5.77 -1.87
N THR A 118 -6.14 6.15 -0.72
CA THR A 118 -4.86 6.88 -0.71
C THR A 118 -3.71 6.03 -1.29
N PRO A 119 -3.48 4.79 -0.81
CA PRO A 119 -2.47 3.92 -1.41
C PRO A 119 -2.76 3.58 -2.88
N PHE A 120 -4.03 3.39 -3.23
CA PHE A 120 -4.43 3.09 -4.61
C PHE A 120 -4.07 4.24 -5.58
N ILE A 121 -4.39 5.48 -5.22
CA ILE A 121 -4.05 6.66 -6.01
C ILE A 121 -2.53 6.79 -6.17
N ILE A 122 -1.76 6.61 -5.07
CA ILE A 122 -0.29 6.66 -5.12
C ILE A 122 0.26 5.64 -6.12
N ASN A 123 -0.23 4.40 -6.05
CA ASN A 123 0.20 3.34 -6.97
C ASN A 123 -0.07 3.68 -8.44
N ILE A 124 -1.25 4.20 -8.76
CA ILE A 124 -1.60 4.65 -10.13
C ILE A 124 -0.65 5.75 -10.59
N LEU A 125 -0.47 6.79 -9.77
CA LEU A 125 0.40 7.92 -10.11
C LEU A 125 1.85 7.48 -10.30
N SER A 126 2.36 6.59 -9.44
CA SER A 126 3.69 6.00 -9.59
C SER A 126 3.85 5.23 -10.90
N ALA A 127 2.86 4.41 -11.28
CA ALA A 127 2.88 3.67 -12.54
C ALA A 127 2.90 4.60 -13.77
N ILE A 128 2.08 5.66 -13.75
CA ILE A 128 2.06 6.69 -14.81
C ILE A 128 3.42 7.38 -14.90
N CYS A 129 3.98 7.83 -13.77
CA CYS A 129 5.29 8.49 -13.71
C CYS A 129 6.40 7.60 -14.30
N ILE A 130 6.49 6.34 -13.87
CA ILE A 130 7.49 5.39 -14.38
C ILE A 130 7.33 5.20 -15.89
N THR A 131 6.10 5.03 -16.37
CA THR A 131 5.81 4.83 -17.80
C THR A 131 6.28 6.01 -18.64
N ILE A 132 5.98 7.24 -18.20
CA ILE A 132 6.45 8.47 -18.86
C ILE A 132 7.98 8.54 -18.88
N GLN A 133 8.64 8.21 -17.77
CA GLN A 133 10.11 8.24 -17.69
C GLN A 133 10.75 7.20 -18.62
N VAL A 134 10.25 5.97 -18.62
CA VAL A 134 10.73 4.90 -19.51
C VAL A 134 10.55 5.31 -20.97
N PHE A 135 9.40 5.90 -21.33
CA PHE A 135 9.17 6.40 -22.68
C PHE A 135 10.16 7.51 -23.07
N ARG A 136 10.40 8.49 -22.19
CA ARG A 136 11.36 9.57 -22.41
C ARG A 136 12.78 9.04 -22.60
N ILE A 137 13.22 8.10 -21.76
CA ILE A 137 14.54 7.47 -21.87
C ILE A 137 14.68 6.73 -23.20
N ARG A 138 13.71 5.87 -23.55
CA ARG A 138 13.71 5.12 -24.82
C ARG A 138 13.74 6.05 -26.04
N SER A 139 12.95 7.12 -26.02
CA SER A 139 12.92 8.11 -27.10
C SER A 139 14.28 8.81 -27.30
N LYS A 140 14.91 9.27 -26.20
CA LYS A 140 16.26 9.87 -26.25
C LYS A 140 17.31 8.89 -26.77
N THR A 141 17.31 7.65 -26.28
CA THR A 141 18.27 6.61 -26.71
C THR A 141 18.09 6.25 -28.19
N LYS A 142 16.83 6.11 -28.66
CA LYS A 142 16.53 5.87 -30.09
C LYS A 142 17.04 7.02 -30.97
N LYS A 143 16.75 8.28 -30.60
CA LYS A 143 17.25 9.46 -31.33
C LYS A 143 18.78 9.51 -31.37
N LYS A 144 19.45 9.26 -30.24
CA LYS A 144 20.92 9.24 -30.16
C LYS A 144 21.53 8.13 -31.02
N SER A 145 20.92 6.94 -31.03
CA SER A 145 21.36 5.81 -31.87
C SER A 145 21.19 6.12 -33.36
N ALA A 146 20.04 6.68 -33.76
CA ALA A 146 19.78 7.09 -35.13
C ALA A 146 20.78 8.17 -35.60
N TYR A 147 21.02 9.19 -34.78
CA TYR A 147 22.02 10.22 -35.06
C TYR A 147 23.43 9.64 -35.21
N LYS A 148 23.85 8.74 -34.31
CA LYS A 148 25.17 8.09 -34.40
C LYS A 148 25.34 7.29 -35.69
N LYS A 149 24.29 6.58 -36.14
CA LYS A 149 24.30 5.86 -37.42
C LYS A 149 24.44 6.81 -38.61
N LEU A 150 23.68 7.92 -38.60
CA LEU A 150 23.75 8.93 -39.65
C LEU A 150 25.14 9.57 -39.74
N LEU A 151 25.71 9.97 -38.60
CA LEU A 151 27.05 10.55 -38.53
C LEU A 151 28.12 9.57 -39.05
N TYR A 152 28.06 8.30 -38.63
CA TYR A 152 29.00 7.28 -39.09
C TYR A 152 28.92 7.07 -40.61
N ALA A 153 27.71 7.04 -41.17
CA ALA A 153 27.51 6.92 -42.62
C ALA A 153 28.10 8.12 -43.36
N GLN A 154 27.89 9.35 -42.87
CA GLN A 154 28.47 10.55 -43.47
C GLN A 154 30.00 10.59 -43.42
N ILE A 155 30.60 10.19 -42.28
CA ILE A 155 32.06 10.12 -42.14
C ILE A 155 32.65 9.09 -43.11
N GLN A 156 32.02 7.92 -43.27
CA GLN A 156 32.48 6.91 -44.23
C GLN A 156 32.39 7.41 -45.67
N GLN A 157 31.31 8.10 -46.03
CA GLN A 157 31.11 8.65 -47.37
C GLN A 157 32.14 9.75 -47.70
N ASN A 158 32.44 10.62 -46.73
CA ASN A 158 33.37 11.74 -46.88
C ASN A 158 34.80 11.42 -46.44
N LYS A 159 35.14 10.14 -46.26
CA LYS A 159 36.46 9.70 -45.76
C LYS A 159 37.61 10.23 -46.62
N HIS A 160 37.38 10.42 -47.91
CA HIS A 160 38.37 10.93 -48.87
C HIS A 160 38.70 12.42 -48.69
N LEU A 161 37.85 13.19 -47.98
CA LEU A 161 38.06 14.63 -47.71
C LEU A 161 38.77 14.89 -46.37
N LEU A 162 38.97 13.87 -45.55
CA LEU A 162 39.58 13.97 -44.22
C LEU A 162 41.09 13.64 -44.25
N ILE A 163 41.79 14.01 -45.34
CA ILE A 163 43.26 13.95 -45.46
C ILE A 163 43.86 15.20 -44.83
#